data_AF-A0A936YYW4-F1
#
_entry.id   AF-A0A936YYW4-F1
#
_cell.length_a   1.000
_cell.length_b   1.000
_cell.length_c   1.000
_cell.angle_alpha   90.00
_cell.angle_beta   90.00
_cell.angle_gamma   90.00
#
_symmetry.space_group_name_H-M   'P 1'
#
loop_
_entity.id
_entity.type
_entity.pdbx_description
1 polymer ?
#
loop_
_entity_poly.entity_id
_entity_poly.type
_entity_poly.pdbx_seq_one_letter_code
_entity_poly.pdbx_strand_id
1 'polypeptide(L)'
;MSTSEQRKQWAAHLADEGRALEVQQRAAGATHSPTEGPLPHTVIELESAVAAAVAAERQRCAEIADSWCLEAKVLESFADFTQGELRAAVATARAAATEIRKGAAPPGAP
;
A
#
# COMPACT_ATOMS: atom_id res chain seq x y z
N MET A 1 30.48 35.89 6.56
CA MET A 1 31.18 34.63 6.24
C MET A 1 31.31 34.50 4.73
N SER A 2 32.47 34.09 4.23
CA SER A 2 32.67 33.88 2.78
C SER A 2 31.99 32.59 2.32
N THR A 3 31.59 32.52 1.06
CA THR A 3 31.05 31.30 0.43
C THR A 3 32.06 30.13 0.46
N SER A 4 33.35 30.43 0.57
CA SER A 4 34.42 29.42 0.71
C SER A 4 34.40 28.77 2.10
N GLU A 5 34.21 29.56 3.16
CA GLU A 5 34.09 29.04 4.53
C GLU A 5 32.86 28.14 4.70
N GLN A 6 31.73 28.55 4.14
CA GLN A 6 30.49 27.75 4.18
C GLN A 6 30.67 26.40 3.46
N ARG A 7 31.36 26.37 2.32
CA ARG A 7 31.64 25.13 1.61
C ARG A 7 32.56 24.19 2.39
N LYS A 8 33.58 24.73 3.09
CA LYS A 8 34.47 23.93 3.94
C LYS A 8 33.73 23.35 5.15
N GLN A 9 32.88 24.16 5.78
CA GLN A 9 32.04 23.71 6.90
C GLN A 9 31.04 22.64 6.46
N TRP A 10 30.44 22.81 5.28
CA TRP A 10 29.55 21.80 4.69
C TRP A 10 30.29 20.49 4.39
N ALA A 11 31.49 20.55 3.82
CA ALA A 11 32.30 19.36 3.56
C ALA A 11 32.73 18.64 4.85
N ALA A 12 33.08 19.39 5.89
CA ALA A 12 33.41 18.82 7.20
C ALA A 12 32.19 18.16 7.85
N HIS A 13 31.02 18.81 7.76
CA HIS A 13 29.76 18.26 8.28
C HIS A 13 29.37 16.95 7.59
N LEU A 14 29.44 16.88 6.25
CA LEU A 14 29.19 15.65 5.51
C LEU A 14 30.16 14.51 5.89
N ALA A 15 31.41 14.85 6.17
CA ALA A 15 32.41 13.86 6.60
C ALA A 15 32.12 13.34 8.03
N ASP A 16 31.62 14.20 8.92
CA ASP A 16 31.16 13.81 10.26
C ASP A 16 29.91 12.93 10.20
N GLU A 17 28.94 13.29 9.36
CA GLU A 17 27.71 12.50 9.15
C GLU A 17 28.03 11.12 8.57
N GLY A 18 28.93 11.03 7.59
CA GLY A 18 29.37 9.76 7.02
C GLY A 18 30.01 8.84 8.07
N ARG A 19 30.89 9.38 8.93
CA ARG A 19 31.49 8.62 10.03
C ARG A 19 30.46 8.19 11.07
N ALA A 20 29.52 9.06 11.41
CA ALA A 20 28.46 8.74 12.36
C ALA A 20 27.56 7.61 11.84
N LEU A 21 27.24 7.63 10.54
CA LEU A 21 26.47 6.60 9.87
C LEU A 21 27.24 5.26 9.84
N GLU A 22 28.53 5.27 9.51
CA GLU A 22 29.37 4.06 9.55
C GLU A 22 29.44 3.44 10.95
N VAL A 23 29.58 4.27 11.99
CA VAL A 23 29.58 3.81 13.39
C VAL A 23 28.21 3.23 13.77
N GLN A 24 27.12 3.89 13.37
CA GLN A 24 25.77 3.38 13.58
C GLN A 24 25.56 2.04 12.88
N GLN A 25 26.01 1.90 11.63
CA GLN A 25 25.89 0.65 10.88
C GLN A 25 26.70 -0.49 11.51
N ARG A 26 27.93 -0.23 11.97
CA ARG A 26 28.74 -1.22 12.69
C ARG A 26 28.09 -1.61 14.02
N ALA A 27 27.50 -0.66 14.73
CA ALA A 27 26.83 -0.89 16.01
C ALA A 27 25.46 -1.57 15.88
N ALA A 28 24.77 -1.35 14.76
CA ALA A 28 23.43 -1.87 14.47
C ALA A 28 23.36 -3.40 14.31
N GLY A 29 24.50 -4.08 14.16
CA GLY A 29 24.58 -5.54 14.10
C GLY A 29 23.78 -6.15 12.93
N ALA A 30 23.56 -7.47 12.97
CA ALA A 30 22.90 -8.24 11.92
C ALA A 30 21.37 -8.00 11.81
N THR A 31 20.81 -7.10 12.61
CA THR A 31 19.36 -6.82 12.67
C THR A 31 18.90 -5.73 11.71
N HIS A 32 19.82 -5.02 11.07
CA HIS A 32 19.51 -4.06 10.01
C HIS A 32 20.01 -4.61 8.68
N SER A 33 19.11 -4.66 7.67
CA SER A 33 19.47 -5.07 6.32
C SER A 33 20.66 -4.25 5.81
N PRO A 34 21.65 -4.87 5.15
CA PRO A 34 22.77 -4.12 4.58
C PRO A 34 22.26 -3.08 3.59
N THR A 35 22.66 -1.81 3.74
CA THR A 35 22.51 -0.78 2.69
C THR A 35 23.48 -1.01 1.53
N GLU A 36 24.53 -1.81 1.74
CA GLU A 36 25.48 -2.24 0.72
C GLU A 36 25.47 -3.77 0.61
N GLY A 37 25.22 -4.27 -0.59
CA GLY A 37 25.08 -5.71 -0.88
C GLY A 37 23.86 -5.99 -1.76
N PRO A 38 23.74 -7.19 -2.34
CA PRO A 38 22.54 -7.56 -3.08
C PRO A 38 21.33 -7.49 -2.14
N LEU A 39 20.21 -6.98 -2.65
CA LEU A 39 18.94 -6.96 -1.92
C LEU A 39 18.65 -8.37 -1.39
N PRO A 40 18.10 -8.50 -0.17
CA PRO A 40 17.80 -9.80 0.43
C PRO A 40 16.78 -10.62 -0.38
N HIS A 41 16.07 -9.96 -1.30
CA HIS A 41 15.15 -10.58 -2.25
C HIS A 41 15.48 -10.11 -3.65
N THR A 42 15.34 -11.02 -4.61
CA THR A 42 15.38 -10.70 -6.03
C THR A 42 14.16 -9.87 -6.42
N VAL A 43 14.28 -9.08 -7.50
CA VAL A 43 13.14 -8.32 -8.05
C VAL A 43 11.94 -9.23 -8.33
N ILE A 44 12.19 -10.45 -8.81
CA ILE A 44 11.16 -11.45 -9.12
C ILE A 44 10.41 -11.90 -7.86
N GLU A 45 11.12 -12.11 -6.74
CA GLU A 45 10.50 -12.48 -5.47
C GLU A 45 9.64 -11.36 -4.91
N LEU A 46 10.13 -10.11 -5.01
CA LEU A 46 9.38 -8.92 -4.63
C LEU A 46 8.12 -8.74 -5.48
N GLU A 47 8.24 -8.84 -6.81
CA GLU A 47 7.11 -8.73 -7.73
C GLU A 47 6.06 -9.83 -7.48
N SER A 48 6.52 -11.06 -7.21
CA SER A 48 5.64 -12.19 -6.88
C SER A 48 4.91 -11.97 -5.55
N ALA A 49 5.60 -11.48 -4.53
CA ALA A 49 5.00 -11.16 -3.23
C ALA A 49 3.99 -10.01 -3.34
N VAL A 50 4.31 -8.96 -4.11
CA VAL A 50 3.40 -7.84 -4.38
C VAL A 50 2.17 -8.32 -5.16
N ALA A 51 2.35 -9.15 -6.19
CA ALA A 51 1.23 -9.70 -6.95
C ALA A 51 0.29 -10.54 -6.06
N ALA A 52 0.85 -11.37 -5.19
CA ALA A 52 0.07 -12.17 -4.23
C ALA A 52 -0.69 -11.29 -3.23
N ALA A 53 -0.04 -10.26 -2.68
CA ALA A 53 -0.68 -9.32 -1.75
C ALA A 53 -1.80 -8.53 -2.42
N VAL A 54 -1.60 -8.07 -3.66
CA VAL A 54 -2.63 -7.37 -4.45
C VAL A 54 -3.82 -8.29 -4.73
N ALA A 55 -3.58 -9.54 -5.09
CA ALA A 55 -4.66 -10.51 -5.32
C ALA A 55 -5.46 -10.77 -4.03
N ALA A 56 -4.79 -10.94 -2.90
CA ALA A 56 -5.42 -11.16 -1.60
C ALA A 56 -6.28 -9.95 -1.17
N GLU A 57 -5.78 -8.72 -1.33
CA GLU A 57 -6.55 -7.52 -0.98
C GLU A 57 -7.74 -7.32 -1.92
N ARG A 58 -7.58 -7.61 -3.22
CA ARG A 58 -8.70 -7.57 -4.18
C ARG A 58 -9.80 -8.55 -3.80
N GLN A 59 -9.45 -9.76 -3.39
CA GLN A 59 -10.40 -10.76 -2.92
C GLN A 59 -11.14 -10.27 -1.65
N ARG A 60 -10.40 -9.73 -0.67
CA ARG A 60 -10.99 -9.16 0.55
C ARG A 60 -11.98 -8.03 0.23
N CYS A 61 -11.61 -7.13 -0.67
CA CYS A 61 -12.48 -6.03 -1.11
C CYS A 61 -13.75 -6.54 -1.81
N ALA A 62 -13.66 -7.59 -2.62
CA ALA A 62 -14.82 -8.20 -3.27
C ALA A 62 -15.80 -8.79 -2.24
N GLU A 63 -15.28 -9.51 -1.24
CA GLU A 63 -16.10 -10.07 -0.14
C GLU A 63 -16.81 -8.99 0.69
N ILE A 64 -16.11 -7.89 0.98
CA ILE A 64 -16.72 -6.74 1.67
C ILE A 64 -17.81 -6.10 0.81
N ALA A 65 -17.55 -5.90 -0.48
CA ALA A 65 -18.50 -5.28 -1.40
C ALA A 65 -19.77 -6.13 -1.61
N ASP A 66 -19.64 -7.46 -1.62
CA ASP A 66 -20.80 -8.36 -1.69
C ASP A 66 -21.73 -8.19 -0.46
N SER A 67 -21.17 -7.86 0.71
CA SER A 67 -21.96 -7.58 1.91
C SER A 67 -22.80 -6.29 1.81
N TRP A 68 -22.42 -5.34 0.94
CA TRP A 68 -23.19 -4.11 0.68
C TRP A 68 -24.42 -4.36 -0.18
N CYS A 69 -24.48 -5.50 -0.88
CA CYS A 69 -25.60 -5.86 -1.74
C CYS A 69 -26.72 -6.59 -0.98
N LEU A 70 -26.49 -6.91 0.30
CA LEU A 70 -27.48 -7.54 1.16
C LEU A 70 -28.47 -6.48 1.64
N GLU A 71 -29.70 -6.56 1.14
CA GLU A 71 -30.80 -5.62 1.43
C GLU A 71 -31.00 -5.43 2.94
N ALA A 72 -30.82 -6.48 3.75
CA ALA A 72 -30.87 -6.41 5.21
C ALA A 72 -29.84 -5.46 5.84
N LYS A 73 -28.59 -5.43 5.34
CA LYS A 73 -27.53 -4.53 5.86
C LYS A 73 -27.70 -3.10 5.39
N VAL A 74 -28.24 -2.91 4.19
CA VAL A 74 -28.58 -1.58 3.66
C VAL A 74 -29.77 -0.99 4.44
N LEU A 75 -30.80 -1.80 4.73
CA LEU A 75 -31.95 -1.37 5.53
C LEU A 75 -31.56 -0.97 6.97
N GLU A 76 -30.63 -1.68 7.61
CA GLU A 76 -30.12 -1.31 8.94
C GLU A 76 -29.32 0.01 8.94
N SER A 77 -28.56 0.27 7.88
CA SER A 77 -27.68 1.45 7.80
C SER A 77 -28.39 2.72 7.32
N PHE A 78 -29.56 2.56 6.68
CA PHE A 78 -30.31 3.64 6.03
C PHE A 78 -31.80 3.58 6.38
N ALA A 79 -32.11 3.47 7.67
CA ALA A 79 -33.48 3.36 8.18
C ALA A 79 -34.39 4.53 7.77
N ASP A 80 -33.83 5.71 7.50
CA ASP A 80 -34.56 6.92 7.13
C ASP A 80 -34.79 7.08 5.62
N PHE A 81 -34.27 6.16 4.78
CA PHE A 81 -34.39 6.26 3.33
C PHE A 81 -35.78 5.86 2.85
N THR A 82 -36.29 6.59 1.88
CA THR A 82 -37.47 6.18 1.13
C THR A 82 -37.18 4.91 0.33
N GLN A 83 -38.24 4.19 -0.06
CA GLN A 83 -38.10 2.97 -0.88
C GLN A 83 -37.37 3.22 -2.21
N GLY A 84 -37.49 4.43 -2.78
CA GLY A 84 -36.78 4.83 -3.99
C GLY A 84 -35.28 5.00 -3.77
N GLU A 85 -34.89 5.64 -2.67
CA GLU A 85 -33.49 5.84 -2.28
C GLU A 85 -32.80 4.53 -1.93
N LEU A 86 -33.50 3.62 -1.24
CA LEU A 86 -33.02 2.26 -0.97
C LEU A 86 -32.72 1.49 -2.26
N ARG A 87 -33.62 1.52 -3.26
CA ARG A 87 -33.38 0.87 -4.56
C ARG A 87 -32.19 1.47 -5.29
N ALA A 88 -32.03 2.79 -5.26
CA ALA A 88 -30.89 3.47 -5.87
C ALA A 88 -29.58 3.08 -5.16
N ALA A 89 -29.54 3.08 -3.83
CA ALA A 89 -28.38 2.69 -3.04
C ALA A 89 -27.95 1.24 -3.31
N VAL A 90 -28.90 0.30 -3.36
CA VAL A 90 -28.62 -1.10 -3.71
C VAL A 90 -28.10 -1.23 -5.14
N ALA A 91 -28.65 -0.49 -6.09
CA ALA A 91 -28.17 -0.49 -7.48
C ALA A 91 -26.73 0.04 -7.58
N THR A 92 -26.41 1.13 -6.89
CA THR A 92 -25.06 1.70 -6.82
C THR A 92 -24.08 0.74 -6.14
N ALA A 93 -24.47 0.10 -5.04
CA ALA A 93 -23.65 -0.90 -4.35
C ALA A 93 -23.33 -2.09 -5.27
N ARG A 94 -24.32 -2.59 -6.03
CA ARG A 94 -24.12 -3.66 -7.01
C ARG A 94 -23.20 -3.26 -8.16
N ALA A 95 -23.30 -2.02 -8.65
CA ALA A 95 -22.41 -1.50 -9.68
C ALA A 95 -20.97 -1.41 -9.17
N ALA A 96 -20.76 -0.89 -7.96
CA ALA A 96 -19.44 -0.82 -7.33
C ALA A 96 -18.84 -2.22 -7.11
N ALA A 97 -19.61 -3.18 -6.60
CA ALA A 97 -19.16 -4.56 -6.43
C ALA A 97 -18.76 -5.22 -7.76
N THR A 98 -19.47 -4.90 -8.85
CA THR A 98 -19.15 -5.39 -10.20
C THR A 98 -17.81 -4.84 -10.69
N GLU A 99 -17.54 -3.54 -10.52
CA GLU A 99 -16.26 -2.94 -10.92
C GLU A 99 -15.09 -3.47 -10.07
N ILE A 100 -15.30 -3.67 -8.76
CA ILE A 100 -14.31 -4.30 -7.88
C ILE A 100 -13.97 -5.71 -8.36
N ARG A 101 -14.98 -6.49 -8.77
CA ARG A 101 -14.76 -7.86 -9.32
C ARG A 101 -14.04 -7.86 -10.66
N LYS A 102 -14.33 -6.90 -11.56
CA LYS A 102 -13.57 -6.75 -12.82
C LYS A 102 -12.10 -6.44 -12.54
N GLY A 103 -11.83 -5.65 -11.50
CA GLY A 103 -10.47 -5.43 -11.02
C GLY A 103 -9.84 -6.64 -10.32
N ALA A 104 -10.65 -7.55 -9.75
CA ALA A 104 -10.18 -8.77 -9.08
C ALA A 104 -9.90 -9.94 -10.04
N ALA A 105 -10.49 -9.93 -11.24
CA ALA A 105 -10.24 -10.96 -12.25
C ALA A 105 -8.75 -10.92 -12.69
N PRO A 106 -8.06 -12.09 -12.77
CA PRO A 106 -6.72 -12.12 -13.32
C PRO A 106 -6.75 -11.71 -14.79
N PRO A 107 -5.71 -11.01 -15.31
CA PRO A 107 -5.64 -10.66 -16.72
C PRO A 107 -5.65 -11.96 -17.55
N GLY A 108 -6.76 -12.22 -18.26
CA GLY A 108 -6.93 -13.41 -19.11
C GLY A 108 -7.99 -14.42 -18.67
N ALA A 109 -8.79 -14.17 -17.64
CA ALA A 109 -10.02 -14.94 -17.44
C ALA A 109 -11.07 -14.53 -18.51
N PRO A 110 -11.75 -15.49 -19.17
CA PRO A 110 -12.71 -15.23 -20.25
C PRO A 110 -13.95 -14.45 -19.80
#